data_AF-A0AAU9MCC1-F1
#
_entry.id   AF-A0AAU9MCC1-F1
#
_cell.length_a   1.000
_cell.length_b   1.000
_cell.length_c   1.000
_cell.angle_alpha   90.00
_cell.angle_beta   90.00
_cell.angle_gamma   90.00
#
_symmetry.space_group_name_H-M   'P 1'
#
loop_
_entity.id
_entity.type
_entity.pdbx_description
1 polymer ?
#
loop_
_entity_poly.entity_id
_entity_poly.type
_entity_poly.pdbx_seq_one_letter_code
_entity_poly.pdbx_strand_id
1 'polypeptide(L)'
;MKDYSSGSHLNGAVMAFRKHSPFIMECLKELYASYDETSLRRNVADLLSRVRIKFLHEENHVKNQMELNLQPYSAFFPISRKNITRYFKAHITNVERGDEDGLYRKIVNESFAFHLWKTLTHSLVPKPESLVARFINQHCIRCSDVL
;
A
#
# COMPACT_ATOMS: atom_id res chain seq x y z
N MET A 1 -6.17 12.41 10.34
CA MET A 1 -6.94 11.66 9.31
C MET A 1 -7.64 10.55 10.08
N LYS A 2 -8.96 10.39 9.94
CA LYS A 2 -9.74 9.50 10.82
C LYS A 2 -9.09 8.12 10.87
N ASP A 3 -8.79 7.68 12.09
CA ASP A 3 -8.47 6.30 12.40
C ASP A 3 -9.54 5.41 11.76
N TYR A 4 -9.12 4.58 10.80
CA TYR A 4 -9.93 3.44 10.40
C TYR A 4 -9.86 2.44 11.55
N SER A 5 -10.76 2.69 12.50
CA SER A 5 -11.23 1.84 13.58
C SER A 5 -11.33 0.37 13.19
N SER A 6 -11.02 -0.47 14.18
CA SER A 6 -11.22 -1.92 14.25
C SER A 6 -10.37 -2.73 13.27
N GLY A 7 -9.41 -3.47 13.82
CA GLY A 7 -8.62 -4.45 13.10
C GLY A 7 -9.41 -5.64 12.56
N SER A 8 -10.69 -5.51 12.19
CA SER A 8 -11.54 -6.57 11.65
C SER A 8 -11.75 -6.49 10.13
N HIS A 9 -11.70 -5.29 9.52
CA HIS A 9 -11.92 -5.12 8.07
C HIS A 9 -10.61 -5.02 7.28
N LEU A 10 -10.37 -6.00 6.41
CA LEU A 10 -9.26 -6.01 5.47
C LEU A 10 -9.63 -5.26 4.19
N ASN A 11 -9.74 -3.93 4.27
CA ASN A 11 -9.94 -3.11 3.08
C ASN A 11 -8.63 -2.39 2.71
N GLY A 12 -8.11 -2.67 1.52
CA GLY A 12 -6.94 -1.98 0.98
C GLY A 12 -5.58 -2.38 1.58
N ALA A 13 -5.53 -3.45 2.38
CA ALA A 13 -4.27 -4.05 2.79
C ALA A 13 -3.69 -4.84 1.62
N VAL A 14 -2.43 -4.59 1.29
CA VAL A 14 -1.71 -5.49 0.40
C VAL A 14 -1.29 -6.71 1.20
N MET A 15 -1.71 -7.87 0.73
CA MET A 15 -1.39 -9.14 1.35
C MET A 15 -0.40 -9.89 0.46
N ALA A 16 0.64 -10.42 1.09
CA ALA A 16 1.68 -11.16 0.40
C ALA A 16 1.69 -12.60 0.91
N PHE A 17 1.17 -13.52 0.10
CA PHE A 17 1.04 -14.92 0.48
C PHE A 17 2.07 -15.79 -0.23
N ARG A 18 2.62 -16.77 0.49
CA ARG A 18 3.42 -17.83 -0.14
C ARG A 18 2.55 -18.72 -1.02
N LYS A 19 3.18 -19.42 -1.96
CA LYS A 19 2.52 -20.49 -2.71
C LYS A 19 1.91 -21.51 -1.74
N HIS A 20 0.69 -21.96 -2.01
CA HIS A 20 -0.10 -22.85 -1.15
C HIS A 20 -0.43 -22.27 0.24
N SER A 21 -0.69 -20.96 0.33
CA SER A 21 -1.19 -20.35 1.56
C SER A 21 -2.49 -21.02 2.03
N PRO A 22 -2.53 -21.55 3.27
CA PRO A 22 -3.75 -22.11 3.85
C PRO A 22 -4.88 -21.07 3.95
N PHE A 23 -4.54 -19.81 4.24
CA PHE A 23 -5.51 -18.73 4.28
C PHE A 23 -6.19 -18.52 2.92
N ILE A 24 -5.41 -18.46 1.84
CA ILE A 24 -5.97 -18.36 0.48
C ILE A 24 -6.83 -19.57 0.14
N MET A 25 -6.43 -20.77 0.56
CA MET A 25 -7.25 -21.96 0.36
C MET A 25 -8.60 -21.85 1.07
N GLU A 26 -8.65 -21.36 2.31
CA GLU A 26 -9.92 -21.13 3.02
C GLU A 26 -10.77 -20.05 2.33
N CYS A 27 -10.15 -18.98 1.81
CA CYS A 27 -10.87 -17.99 0.99
C CYS A 27 -11.52 -18.62 -0.25
N LEU A 28 -10.80 -19.49 -0.96
CA LEU A 28 -11.31 -20.16 -2.16
C LEU A 28 -12.44 -21.13 -1.83
N LYS A 29 -12.32 -21.91 -0.74
CA LYS A 29 -13.39 -22.80 -0.27
C LYS A 29 -14.65 -22.03 0.08
N GLU A 30 -14.52 -20.93 0.82
CA GLU A 30 -15.66 -20.12 1.23
C GLU A 30 -16.30 -19.41 0.03
N LEU A 31 -15.50 -18.84 -0.87
CA LEU A 31 -15.98 -18.24 -2.11
C LEU A 31 -16.80 -19.24 -2.93
N TYR A 32 -16.27 -20.45 -3.13
CA TYR A 32 -16.95 -21.50 -3.88
C TYR A 32 -18.28 -21.91 -3.22
N ALA A 33 -18.32 -22.02 -1.89
CA ALA A 33 -19.50 -22.45 -1.16
C ALA A 33 -20.61 -21.39 -1.08
N SER A 34 -20.26 -20.09 -1.11
CA SER A 34 -21.21 -18.99 -0.89
C SER A 34 -21.24 -17.97 -2.03
N TYR A 35 -20.84 -18.36 -3.24
CA TYR A 35 -20.80 -17.47 -4.39
C TYR A 35 -22.19 -16.93 -4.73
N ASP A 36 -22.31 -15.62 -4.84
CA ASP A 36 -23.55 -14.93 -5.20
C ASP A 36 -23.25 -13.91 -6.29
N GLU A 37 -23.70 -14.16 -7.51
CA GLU A 37 -23.44 -13.30 -8.67
C GLU A 37 -23.95 -11.85 -8.49
N THR A 38 -24.94 -11.65 -7.62
CA THR A 38 -25.52 -10.32 -7.36
C THR A 38 -24.72 -9.52 -6.33
N SER A 39 -23.80 -10.16 -5.60
CA SER A 39 -23.13 -9.58 -4.43
C SER A 39 -21.61 -9.55 -4.56
N LEU A 40 -21.12 -8.71 -5.49
CA LEU A 40 -19.68 -8.54 -5.75
C LEU A 40 -18.89 -8.19 -4.47
N ARG A 41 -19.43 -7.31 -3.63
CA ARG A 41 -18.77 -6.89 -2.39
C ARG A 41 -18.57 -8.07 -1.44
N ARG A 42 -19.59 -8.92 -1.30
CA ARG A 42 -19.54 -10.11 -0.43
C ARG A 42 -18.52 -11.13 -0.93
N ASN A 43 -18.46 -11.33 -2.25
CA ASN A 43 -17.55 -12.27 -2.89
C ASN A 43 -16.09 -11.83 -2.84
N VAL A 44 -15.82 -10.52 -2.71
CA VAL A 44 -14.46 -9.98 -2.81
C VAL A 44 -14.00 -9.30 -1.52
N ALA A 45 -14.52 -8.12 -1.22
CA ALA A 45 -14.02 -7.28 -0.12
C ALA A 45 -14.36 -7.87 1.25
N ASP A 46 -15.60 -8.32 1.43
CA ASP A 46 -16.03 -8.85 2.72
C ASP A 46 -15.57 -10.31 2.92
N LEU A 47 -15.28 -11.07 1.84
CA LEU A 47 -14.75 -12.43 1.90
C LEU A 47 -13.48 -12.50 2.77
N LEU A 48 -12.48 -11.68 2.46
CA LEU A 48 -11.19 -11.69 3.16
C LEU A 48 -11.35 -11.39 4.65
N SER A 49 -12.25 -10.47 5.00
CA SER A 49 -12.52 -10.10 6.39
C SER A 49 -13.22 -11.25 7.14
N ARG A 50 -14.21 -11.90 6.51
CA ARG A 50 -14.95 -13.03 7.10
C ARG A 50 -14.05 -14.24 7.31
N VAL A 51 -13.30 -14.63 6.26
CA VAL A 51 -12.36 -15.75 6.33
C VAL A 51 -11.29 -15.47 7.37
N ARG A 52 -10.75 -14.24 7.45
CA ARG A 52 -9.77 -13.90 8.50
C ARG A 52 -10.30 -14.12 9.90
N ILE A 53 -11.53 -13.67 10.20
CA ILE A 53 -12.12 -13.86 11.53
C ILE A 53 -12.19 -15.36 11.84
N LYS A 54 -12.74 -16.16 10.93
CA LYS A 54 -12.86 -17.61 11.11
C LYS A 54 -11.48 -18.28 11.26
N PHE A 55 -10.56 -17.98 10.35
CA PHE A 55 -9.22 -18.54 10.27
C PHE A 55 -8.40 -18.23 11.52
N LEU A 56 -8.57 -17.05 12.12
CA LEU A 56 -7.93 -16.73 13.39
C LEU A 56 -8.56 -17.51 14.55
N HIS A 57 -9.88 -17.66 14.60
CA HIS A 57 -10.57 -18.34 15.71
C HIS A 57 -10.39 -19.88 15.77
N GLU A 58 -9.71 -20.50 14.81
CA GLU A 58 -9.41 -21.94 14.81
C GLU A 58 -8.36 -22.33 15.87
N GLU A 59 -8.34 -23.61 16.28
CA GLU A 59 -7.49 -24.15 17.38
C GLU A 59 -5.98 -23.85 17.21
N ASN A 60 -5.53 -23.53 15.99
CA ASN A 60 -4.15 -23.20 15.66
C ASN A 60 -3.92 -21.68 15.45
N HIS A 61 -4.58 -20.83 16.23
CA HIS A 61 -4.54 -19.36 16.11
C HIS A 61 -3.13 -18.77 15.92
N VAL A 62 -2.10 -19.21 16.66
CA VAL A 62 -0.72 -18.70 16.53
C VAL A 62 -0.11 -18.99 15.15
N LYS A 63 -0.29 -20.22 14.64
CA LYS A 63 0.17 -20.60 13.30
C LYS A 63 -0.61 -19.83 12.24
N ASN A 64 -1.91 -19.69 12.42
CA ASN A 64 -2.79 -19.00 11.48
C ASN A 64 -2.51 -17.49 11.42
N GLN A 65 -2.10 -16.87 12.53
CA GLN A 65 -1.60 -15.49 12.52
C GLN A 65 -0.35 -15.34 11.64
N MET A 66 0.58 -16.31 11.68
CA MET A 66 1.80 -16.26 10.85
C MET A 66 1.51 -16.44 9.34
N GLU A 67 0.41 -17.11 8.98
CA GLU A 67 -0.01 -17.24 7.57
C GLU A 67 -0.68 -15.97 7.03
N LEU A 68 -1.14 -15.08 7.91
CA LEU A 68 -1.76 -13.79 7.57
C LEU A 68 -0.71 -12.68 7.49
N ASN A 69 0.02 -12.63 6.38
CA ASN A 69 1.03 -11.61 6.15
C ASN A 69 0.41 -10.32 5.56
N LEU A 70 -0.03 -9.44 6.45
CA LEU A 70 -0.55 -8.12 6.13
C LEU A 70 0.58 -7.10 6.06
N GLN A 71 0.80 -6.51 4.89
CA GLN A 71 1.76 -5.43 4.76
C GLN A 71 1.19 -4.12 5.34
N PRO A 72 2.02 -3.29 5.97
CA PRO A 72 1.57 -2.02 6.51
C PRO A 72 1.10 -1.11 5.38
N TYR A 73 0.07 -0.30 5.65
CA TYR A 73 -0.49 0.64 4.66
C TYR A 73 0.59 1.57 4.06
N SER A 74 1.56 1.99 4.87
CA SER A 74 2.69 2.83 4.44
C SER A 74 3.64 2.15 3.45
N ALA A 75 3.62 0.82 3.31
CA ALA A 75 4.44 0.13 2.32
C ALA A 75 3.96 0.39 0.87
N PHE A 76 2.69 0.78 0.69
CA PHE A 76 2.09 1.05 -0.62
C PHE A 76 1.56 2.49 -0.76
N PHE A 77 1.17 3.09 0.36
CA PHE A 77 0.67 4.45 0.43
C PHE A 77 1.48 5.30 1.42
N PRO A 78 2.81 5.41 1.22
CA PRO A 78 3.65 6.19 2.14
C PRO A 78 3.35 7.69 2.10
N ILE A 79 2.74 8.18 1.01
CA ILE A 79 2.34 9.58 0.84
C ILE A 79 0.82 9.66 0.74
N SER A 80 0.22 10.48 1.60
CA SER A 80 -1.22 10.71 1.55
C SER A 80 -1.62 11.52 0.32
N ARG A 81 -2.80 11.21 -0.24
CA ARG A 81 -3.42 11.99 -1.32
C ARG A 81 -3.51 13.50 -1.01
N LYS A 82 -3.67 13.87 0.26
CA LYS A 82 -3.78 15.28 0.69
C LYS A 82 -2.47 16.05 0.59
N ASN A 83 -1.34 15.36 0.75
CA ASN A 83 -0.02 16.00 0.82
C ASN A 83 0.74 15.93 -0.51
N ILE A 84 0.29 15.10 -1.47
CA ILE A 84 1.07 14.78 -2.68
C ILE A 84 1.52 16.01 -3.47
N THR A 85 0.68 17.04 -3.58
CA THR A 85 0.99 18.24 -4.38
C THR A 85 2.10 19.09 -3.75
N ARG A 86 2.33 19.01 -2.43
CA ARG A 86 3.44 19.71 -1.76
C ARG A 86 4.78 19.21 -2.27
N TYR A 87 4.91 17.90 -2.48
CA TYR A 87 6.15 17.23 -2.84
C TYR A 87 6.60 17.42 -4.30
N PHE A 88 5.83 18.19 -5.09
CA PHE A 88 6.23 18.66 -6.43
C PHE A 88 6.96 20.01 -6.37
N LYS A 89 6.91 20.73 -5.24
CA LYS A 89 7.51 22.06 -5.09
C LYS A 89 8.95 21.94 -4.59
N ALA A 90 9.75 22.96 -4.85
CA ALA A 90 11.09 23.08 -4.27
C ALA A 90 10.98 23.40 -2.77
N HIS A 91 11.97 22.97 -1.99
CA HIS A 91 12.02 23.25 -0.55
C HIS A 91 12.15 24.75 -0.28
N ILE A 92 11.41 25.28 0.69
CA ILE A 92 11.45 26.70 1.06
C ILE A 92 12.45 26.93 2.19
N THR A 93 12.65 25.93 3.06
CA THR A 93 13.56 26.01 4.21
C THR A 93 14.42 24.76 4.39
N ASN A 94 15.51 24.88 5.17
CA ASN A 94 16.38 23.74 5.52
C ASN A 94 15.66 22.68 6.37
N VAL A 95 14.70 23.09 7.20
CA VAL A 95 13.91 22.17 8.04
C VAL A 95 13.02 21.30 7.16
N GLU A 96 12.30 21.90 6.21
CA GLU A 96 11.47 21.15 5.25
C GLU A 96 12.31 20.18 4.41
N ARG A 97 13.52 20.58 4.04
CA ARG A 97 14.46 19.69 3.33
C ARG A 97 14.80 18.47 4.17
N GLY A 98 15.12 18.65 5.46
CA GLY A 98 15.45 17.56 6.38
C GLY A 98 14.30 16.58 6.58
N ASP A 99 13.07 17.08 6.71
CA ASP A 99 11.87 16.25 6.81
C ASP A 99 11.62 15.44 5.53
N GLU A 100 11.77 16.07 4.36
CA GLU A 100 11.62 15.39 3.06
C GLU A 100 12.74 14.39 2.80
N ASP A 101 13.97 14.64 3.26
CA ASP A 101 15.07 13.66 3.22
C ASP A 101 14.79 12.42 4.07
N GLY A 102 14.23 12.62 5.27
CA GLY A 102 13.77 11.51 6.12
C GLY A 102 12.69 10.69 5.43
N LEU A 103 11.70 11.37 4.84
CA LEU A 103 10.61 10.72 4.11
C LEU A 103 11.13 9.98 2.86
N TYR A 104 12.04 10.59 2.10
CA TYR A 104 12.67 9.97 0.94
C TYR A 104 13.34 8.64 1.30
N ARG A 105 14.24 8.65 2.30
CA ARG A 105 14.94 7.43 2.74
C ARG A 105 13.97 6.36 3.21
N LYS A 106 12.94 6.75 3.96
CA LYS A 106 11.92 5.82 4.44
C LYS A 106 11.20 5.14 3.27
N ILE A 107 10.76 5.91 2.28
CA ILE A 107 10.05 5.37 1.12
C ILE A 107 10.94 4.44 0.30
N VAL A 108 12.18 4.85 0.02
CA VAL A 108 13.12 4.04 -0.77
C VAL A 108 13.44 2.71 -0.10
N ASN A 109 13.56 2.70 1.23
CA ASN A 109 14.00 1.51 1.96
C ASN A 109 12.85 0.59 2.42
N GLU A 110 11.67 1.15 2.70
CA GLU A 110 10.58 0.44 3.38
C GLU A 110 9.30 0.30 2.54
N SER A 111 9.17 1.05 1.44
CA SER A 111 7.97 1.02 0.59
C SER A 111 8.22 0.25 -0.71
N PHE A 112 7.20 -0.50 -1.15
CA PHE A 112 7.21 -1.18 -2.44
C PHE A 112 6.71 -0.29 -3.57
N ALA A 113 5.80 0.64 -3.26
CA ALA A 113 5.20 1.55 -4.22
C ALA A 113 4.77 2.85 -3.55
N PHE A 114 4.53 3.87 -4.38
CA PHE A 114 3.84 5.09 -3.96
C PHE A 114 2.91 5.56 -5.07
N HIS A 115 1.86 6.30 -4.69
CA HIS A 115 0.86 6.80 -5.62
C HIS A 115 1.04 8.30 -5.89
N LEU A 116 1.13 8.66 -7.18
CA LEU A 116 1.15 10.05 -7.62
C LEU A 116 -0.25 10.69 -7.67
N TRP A 117 -1.34 9.92 -7.59
CA TRP A 117 -2.71 10.44 -7.66
C TRP A 117 -2.96 11.30 -8.91
N LYS A 118 -2.94 10.70 -10.11
CA LYS A 118 -3.08 11.38 -11.42
C LYS A 118 -4.14 12.49 -11.44
N THR A 119 -5.29 12.27 -10.83
CA THR A 119 -6.38 13.28 -10.76
C THR A 119 -5.95 14.60 -10.12
N LEU A 120 -4.96 14.58 -9.23
CA LEU A 120 -4.40 15.77 -8.57
C LEU A 120 -3.11 16.29 -9.20
N THR A 121 -2.31 15.41 -9.82
CA THR A 121 -0.92 15.73 -10.19
C THR A 121 -0.64 15.71 -11.69
N HIS A 122 -1.60 15.35 -12.54
CA HIS A 122 -1.37 15.22 -13.98
C HIS A 122 -0.79 16.45 -14.68
N SER A 123 -1.07 17.66 -14.18
CA SER A 123 -0.58 18.93 -14.71
C SER A 123 0.63 19.48 -13.97
N LEU A 124 1.11 18.79 -12.93
CA LEU A 124 2.22 19.26 -12.12
C LEU A 124 3.55 18.74 -12.71
N VAL A 125 4.46 19.67 -12.95
CA VAL A 125 5.86 19.36 -13.29
C VAL A 125 6.68 19.44 -12.00
N PRO A 126 7.34 18.33 -11.57
CA PRO A 126 8.19 18.35 -10.39
C PRO A 126 9.29 19.40 -10.54
N LYS A 127 9.43 20.28 -9.54
CA LYS A 127 10.57 21.21 -9.50
C LYS A 127 11.88 20.42 -9.26
N PRO A 128 13.02 20.91 -9.78
CA PRO A 128 14.33 20.33 -9.45
C PRO A 128 14.49 20.18 -7.94
N GLU A 129 15.11 19.10 -7.50
CA GLU A 129 15.31 18.71 -6.10
C GLU A 129 14.05 18.45 -5.26
N SER A 130 12.84 18.66 -5.80
CA SER A 130 11.62 18.26 -5.09
C SER A 130 11.62 16.75 -4.80
N LEU A 131 10.93 16.34 -3.74
CA LEU A 131 10.86 14.92 -3.37
C LEU A 131 10.39 14.02 -4.53
N VAL A 132 9.39 14.47 -5.32
CA VAL A 132 8.92 13.72 -6.49
C VAL A 132 9.96 13.69 -7.61
N ALA A 133 10.67 14.79 -7.87
CA ALA A 133 11.75 14.81 -8.85
C ALA A 133 12.84 13.80 -8.47
N ARG A 134 13.20 13.74 -7.18
CA ARG A 134 14.16 12.78 -6.65
C ARG A 134 13.72 11.33 -6.86
N PHE A 135 12.45 11.00 -6.58
CA PHE A 135 11.93 9.64 -6.84
C PHE A 135 11.97 9.26 -8.32
N ILE A 136 11.56 10.16 -9.21
CA ILE A 136 11.54 9.89 -10.66
C ILE A 136 12.96 9.73 -11.21
N ASN A 137 13.90 10.52 -10.70
CA ASN A 137 15.29 10.51 -11.16
C ASN A 137 16.17 9.48 -10.43
N GLN A 138 15.66 8.79 -9.41
CA GLN A 138 16.41 7.82 -8.62
C GLN A 138 16.91 6.65 -9.47
N HIS A 139 16.09 6.19 -10.41
CA HIS A 139 16.43 5.11 -11.32
C HIS A 139 16.27 5.59 -12.75
N CYS A 140 17.40 5.85 -13.38
CA CYS A 140 17.41 6.33 -14.75
C CYS A 140 17.26 5.16 -15.71
N ILE A 141 16.11 5.10 -16.39
CA ILE A 141 15.82 4.05 -17.37
C ILE A 141 16.64 4.26 -18.67
N ARG A 142 17.08 5.51 -18.96
CA ARG A 142 17.86 5.89 -20.16
C ARG A 142 18.96 6.92 -19.85
N CYS A 143 19.91 6.57 -18.99
CA CYS A 143 21.05 7.47 -18.67
C CYS A 143 22.28 7.26 -19.56
N SER A 144 22.23 6.30 -20.49
CA SER A 144 23.31 6.04 -21.44
C SER A 144 23.53 7.18 -22.45
N ASP A 145 22.53 8.07 -22.60
CA ASP A 145 22.51 9.12 -23.63
C ASP A 145 23.01 10.49 -23.11
N VAL A 146 23.51 10.54 -21.87
CA VAL A 146 24.13 11.74 -21.28
C VAL A 146 25.58 11.42 -20.92
N LEU A 147 26.40 11.28 -21.95
CA LEU A 147 27.86 11.34 -21.90
C LEU A 147 28.35 12.43 -22.84
#